data_AF-A0A6G9HTH9-F1
#
_entry.id   AF-A0A6G9HTH9-F1
#
_cell.length_a   1.000
_cell.length_b   1.000
_cell.length_c   1.000
_cell.angle_alpha   90.00
_cell.angle_beta   90.00
_cell.angle_gamma   90.00
#
_symmetry.space_group_name_H-M   'P 1'
#
loop_
_entity.id
_entity.type
_entity.pdbx_description
1 polymer ?
#
loop_
_entity_poly.entity_id
_entity_poly.type
_entity_poly.pdbx_seq_one_letter_code
_entity_poly.pdbx_strand_id
1 'polypeptide(L)' 'MKDQITHYPDYTGSSVAKQKFKITNWRNYNKALINRGSITFWLDDEAIQAWYESAWPWYER' A
#
# COMPACT_ATOMS: atom_id res chain seq x y z
N MET A 1 25.12 1.70 30.11
CA MET A 1 24.61 1.70 28.72
C MET A 1 25.28 0.52 28.04
N LYS A 2 24.52 -0.52 27.67
CA LYS A 2 25.08 -1.83 27.28
C LYS A 2 25.50 -1.81 25.81
N ASP A 3 26.81 -1.69 25.62
CA ASP A 3 27.69 -2.26 24.60
C ASP A 3 26.94 -3.01 23.48
N GLN A 4 26.71 -2.32 22.37
CA GLN A 4 26.36 -2.97 21.11
C GLN A 4 27.66 -3.56 20.55
N ILE A 5 27.90 -4.84 20.85
CA ILE A 5 28.96 -5.62 20.23
C ILE A 5 28.58 -5.81 18.76
N THR A 6 29.15 -4.98 17.88
CA THR A 6 29.12 -5.18 16.44
C THR A 6 29.92 -6.44 16.13
N HIS A 7 29.26 -7.59 16.10
CA HIS A 7 29.87 -8.83 15.62
C HIS A 7 29.99 -8.73 14.10
N TYR A 8 31.18 -8.42 13.61
CA TYR A 8 31.51 -8.56 12.19
C TYR A 8 31.53 -10.05 11.85
N PRO A 9 30.77 -10.52 10.84
CA PRO A 9 30.81 -11.92 10.47
C PRO A 9 32.19 -12.24 9.87
N ASP A 10 32.88 -13.24 10.43
CA ASP A 10 34.10 -13.79 9.85
C ASP A 10 33.76 -14.44 8.49
N TYR A 11 34.13 -13.79 7.39
CA TYR A 11 33.91 -14.26 6.02
C TYR A 11 34.85 -15.42 5.62
N THR A 12 35.46 -16.11 6.59
CA THR A 12 36.29 -17.29 6.34
C THR A 12 35.40 -18.50 6.09
N GLY A 13 35.01 -18.71 4.82
CA GLY A 13 34.67 -20.01 4.22
C GLY A 13 33.58 -20.88 4.84
N SER A 14 32.87 -20.43 5.88
CA SER A 14 31.81 -21.19 6.54
C SER A 14 30.45 -20.74 6.03
N SER A 15 29.62 -21.68 5.59
CA SER A 15 28.26 -21.37 5.15
C SER A 15 27.45 -20.95 6.38
N VAL A 16 27.25 -19.65 6.59
CA VAL A 16 26.34 -19.16 7.63
C VAL A 16 24.94 -19.69 7.31
N ALA A 17 24.39 -20.49 8.21
CA ALA A 17 23.04 -21.01 8.06
C ALA A 17 22.03 -19.84 8.00
N LYS A 18 21.17 -19.81 6.98
CA LYS A 18 20.14 -18.77 6.85
C LYS A 18 19.20 -18.83 8.05
N GLN A 19 19.21 -17.76 8.85
CA GLN A 19 18.29 -17.59 9.95
C GLN A 19 16.85 -17.51 9.43
N LYS A 20 15.98 -18.38 9.96
CA LYS A 20 14.55 -18.38 9.63
C LYS A 20 13.81 -17.48 10.62
N PHE A 21 13.13 -16.47 10.10
CA PHE A 21 12.30 -15.57 10.91
C PHE A 21 10.83 -15.95 10.79
N LYS A 22 10.10 -15.90 11.91
CA LYS A 22 8.64 -16.08 11.95
C LYS A 22 7.98 -14.71 12.07
N ILE A 23 7.08 -14.40 11.14
CA ILE A 23 6.27 -13.17 11.22
C ILE A 23 5.19 -13.38 12.28
N THR A 24 5.32 -12.69 13.41
CA THR A 24 4.36 -12.76 14.54
C THR A 24 3.34 -11.63 14.53
N ASN A 25 3.65 -10.52 13.84
CA ASN A 25 2.85 -9.28 13.89
C ASN A 25 1.92 -9.09 12.68
N TRP A 26 1.64 -10.14 11.90
CA TRP A 26 0.90 -10.05 10.64
C TRP A 26 -0.47 -9.38 10.80
N ARG A 27 -1.21 -9.72 11.86
CA ARG A 27 -2.55 -9.16 12.12
C ARG A 27 -2.54 -7.63 12.30
N ASN A 28 -1.56 -7.08 13.03
CA ASN A 28 -1.49 -5.63 13.26
C ASN A 28 -0.98 -4.90 12.02
N TYR A 29 0.00 -5.48 11.34
CA TYR A 29 0.50 -4.94 10.07
C TYR A 29 -0.61 -4.86 9.02
N ASN A 30 -1.41 -5.92 8.89
CA ASN A 30 -2.54 -5.97 7.96
C ASN A 30 -3.60 -4.89 8.28
N LYS A 31 -3.91 -4.65 9.56
CA LYS A 31 -4.83 -3.57 9.96
C LYS A 31 -4.33 -2.19 9.50
N ALA A 32 -3.03 -1.93 9.60
CA ALA A 32 -2.44 -0.68 9.13
C ALA A 32 -2.45 -0.55 7.59
N LEU A 33 -2.43 -1.68 6.87
CA LEU A 33 -2.46 -1.71 5.41
C LEU A 33 -3.83 -1.49 4.80
N ILE A 34 -4.91 -1.92 5.45
CA ILE A 34 -6.29 -1.81 4.92
C ILE A 34 -6.65 -0.36 4.55
N ASN A 35 -6.13 0.61 5.30
CA ASN A 35 -6.38 2.03 5.05
C ASN A 35 -5.22 2.71 4.30
N ARG A 36 -4.19 1.96 3.90
CA ARG A 36 -3.02 2.52 3.20
C ARG A 36 -3.35 2.63 1.72
N GLY A 37 -3.59 3.85 1.26
CA GLY A 37 -3.96 4.14 -0.13
C GLY A 37 -5.46 4.31 -0.33
N SER A 38 -6.23 4.57 0.73
CA SER A 38 -7.61 5.05 0.57
C SER A 38 -7.60 6.38 -0.18
N ILE A 39 -8.22 6.41 -1.34
CA ILE A 39 -8.38 7.62 -2.15
C ILE A 39 -9.86 7.99 -2.11
N THR A 40 -10.14 9.20 -1.64
CA THR A 40 -11.48 9.77 -1.67
C THR A 40 -11.55 10.74 -2.84
N PHE A 41 -12.47 10.50 -3.77
CA PHE A 41 -12.76 11.44 -4.86
C PHE A 41 -13.94 12.32 -4.45
N TRP A 42 -13.80 13.62 -4.69
CA TRP A 42 -14.88 14.58 -4.61
C TRP A 42 -15.21 14.97 -6.04
N LEU A 43 -16.43 14.65 -6.47
CA LEU A 43 -16.96 15.06 -7.76
C LEU A 43 -17.98 16.15 -7.51
N ASP A 44 -17.87 17.24 -8.27
CA ASP A 44 -18.84 18.32 -8.24
C ASP A 44 -20.09 17.92 -9.02
N ASP A 45 -21.27 18.34 -8.55
CA ASP A 45 -22.54 18.03 -9.21
C ASP A 45 -22.57 18.57 -10.64
N GLU A 46 -21.98 19.74 -10.91
CA GLU A 46 -21.88 20.32 -12.25
C GLU A 46 -20.98 19.48 -13.16
N ALA A 47 -19.89 18.92 -12.63
CA ALA A 47 -18.99 18.04 -13.36
C ALA A 47 -19.67 16.71 -13.73
N ILE A 48 -20.53 16.20 -12.85
CA ILE A 48 -21.34 15.00 -13.14
C ILE A 48 -22.36 15.31 -14.23
N GLN A 49 -23.05 16.45 -14.17
CA GLN A 49 -24.04 16.85 -15.17
C GLN A 49 -23.41 17.09 -16.55
N ALA A 50 -22.23 17.72 -16.60
CA ALA A 50 -21.52 17.97 -17.84
C ALA A 50 -20.91 16.70 -18.49
N TRP A 51 -20.80 15.59 -17.74
CA TRP A 51 -20.35 14.31 -18.29
C TRP A 51 -21.41 13.70 -19.21
N TYR A 52 -22.68 13.77 -18.83
CA TYR A 52 -23.75 13.17 -19.62
C TYR A 52 -24.01 14.02 -20.88
N GLU A 53 -23.96 13.40 -22.07
CA GLU A 53 -24.41 14.05 -23.29
C GLU A 53 -25.88 14.47 -23.12
N SER A 54 -26.18 15.74 -23.43
CA SER A 54 -27.57 16.20 -23.56
C SER A 54 -28.25 15.28 -24.57
N ALA A 55 -29.27 14.53 -24.11
CA ALA A 55 -30.00 13.56 -24.92
C ALA A 55 -30.25 14.13 -26.32
N TRP A 56 -29.69 13.46 -27.33
CA TRP A 56 -29.59 13.98 -28.68
C TRP A 56 -30.97 14.41 -29.22
N PRO A 57 -31.09 15.60 -29.84
CA PRO A 57 -32.38 16.20 -30.19
C PRO A 57 -33.07 15.58 -31.42
N TRP A 58 -32.63 14.41 -31.90
CA TRP A 58 -33.15 13.79 -33.14
C TRP A 58 -34.59 13.26 -33.04
N TYR A 59 -35.26 13.39 -31.89
CA TYR A 59 -36.68 13.03 -31.74
C TYR A 59 -37.64 14.23 -31.77
N GLU A 60 -37.16 15.46 -31.95
CA GLU A 60 -37.99 16.68 -32.01
C GLU A 60 -38.13 17.29 -33.42
N ARG A 61 -37.92 16.52 -34.49
CA ARG A 61 -38.21 16.96 -35.87
C ARG A 61 -39.23 16.06 -36.56
#